data_AF-X1P1T8-F1
#
_entry.id   AF-X1P1T8-F1
#
_cell.length_a   1.000
_cell.length_b   1.000
_cell.length_c   1.000
_cell.angle_alpha   90.00
_cell.angle_beta   90.00
_cell.angle_gamma   90.00
#
_symmetry.space_group_name_H-M   'P 1'
#
loop_
_entity.id
_entity.type
_entity.pdbx_description
1 polymer ?
#
loop_
_entity_poly.entity_id
_entity_poly.type
_entity_poly.pdbx_seq_one_letter_code
_entity_poly.pdbx_strand_id
1 'polypeptide(L)'
;MDGVLSIDATKGNEIVNYNGFAISPTVKEGYILRVSNDLLAIMRQITGRPPVTFPLATADITPYGNGLDHINSIMQPSTATDSPVVGVATTSGAVIPGIGTGVNDPLALESAARYCLEVAKDYGD
;
A
#
# COMPACT_ATOMS: atom_id res chain seq x y z
N MET A 1 16.55 8.72 -7.48
CA MET A 1 16.09 7.37 -7.87
C MET A 1 14.59 7.39 -7.67
N ASP A 2 13.82 7.04 -8.70
CA ASP A 2 12.37 7.20 -8.65
C ASP A 2 11.74 5.98 -7.95
N GLY A 3 10.91 6.23 -6.93
CA GLY A 3 10.12 5.21 -6.24
C GLY A 3 8.64 5.25 -6.64
N VAL A 4 7.95 4.13 -6.53
CA VAL A 4 6.52 4.02 -6.88
C VAL A 4 5.70 3.80 -5.62
N LEU A 5 4.76 4.70 -5.35
CA LEU A 5 3.68 4.47 -4.40
C LEU A 5 2.46 3.97 -5.18
N SER A 6 2.07 2.73 -4.93
CA SER A 6 0.94 2.09 -5.62
C SER A 6 -0.28 2.10 -4.72
N ILE A 7 -1.32 2.84 -5.11
CA ILE A 7 -2.52 3.04 -4.28
C ILE A 7 -3.65 2.13 -4.76
N ASP A 8 -4.27 1.39 -3.84
CA ASP A 8 -5.43 0.52 -4.12
C ASP A 8 -6.39 0.44 -2.92
N ALA A 9 -7.68 0.19 -3.21
CA ALA A 9 -8.70 -0.10 -2.21
C ALA A 9 -8.61 -1.57 -1.76
N THR A 10 -8.04 -1.78 -0.57
CA THR A 10 -7.66 -3.09 -0.04
C THR A 10 -8.57 -3.45 1.15
N LYS A 11 -9.87 -3.58 0.89
CA LYS A 11 -10.93 -3.69 1.93
C LYS A 11 -11.66 -5.04 1.95
N GLY A 12 -11.46 -5.86 0.91
CA GLY A 12 -12.11 -7.16 0.74
C GLY A 12 -11.32 -8.34 1.30
N ASN A 13 -10.42 -8.11 2.26
CA ASN A 13 -9.55 -9.12 2.86
C ASN A 13 -9.57 -9.03 4.38
N GLU A 14 -9.19 -10.11 5.06
CA GLU A 14 -9.03 -10.16 6.52
C GLU A 14 -7.60 -9.84 6.99
N ILE A 15 -6.68 -9.57 6.06
CA ILE A 15 -5.25 -9.35 6.35
C ILE A 15 -5.03 -8.02 7.06
N VAL A 16 -5.79 -6.98 6.69
CA VAL A 16 -5.66 -5.64 7.28
C VAL A 16 -7.02 -4.97 7.48
N ASN A 17 -7.53 -5.06 8.71
CA ASN A 17 -8.80 -4.46 9.13
C ASN A 17 -8.55 -3.17 9.95
N TYR A 18 -8.34 -2.06 9.25
CA TYR A 18 -8.09 -0.74 9.85
C TYR A 18 -8.90 0.35 9.14
N ASN A 19 -9.46 1.30 9.88
CA ASN A 19 -10.11 2.47 9.27
C ASN A 19 -9.07 3.54 8.94
N GLY A 20 -8.68 3.63 7.66
CA GLY A 20 -7.68 4.57 7.17
C GLY A 20 -6.88 3.98 6.02
N PHE A 21 -5.55 4.00 6.14
CA PHE A 21 -4.65 3.37 5.18
C PHE A 21 -3.53 2.60 5.86
N ALA A 22 -2.91 1.68 5.12
CA ALA A 22 -1.77 0.88 5.54
C ALA A 22 -0.72 0.80 4.43
N ILE A 23 0.54 0.55 4.77
CA ILE A 23 1.62 0.40 3.79
C ILE A 23 2.19 -1.02 3.73
N SER A 24 2.62 -1.45 2.55
CA SER A 24 3.37 -2.71 2.39
C SER A 24 4.84 -2.51 2.77
N PRO A 25 5.60 -3.60 2.97
CA PRO A 25 7.04 -3.55 2.82
C PRO A 25 7.42 -3.16 1.39
N THR A 26 8.61 -2.58 1.21
CA THR A 26 9.11 -2.21 -0.11
C THR A 26 9.45 -3.46 -0.91
N VAL A 27 8.99 -3.51 -2.16
CA VAL A 27 9.36 -4.56 -3.11
C VAL A 27 10.29 -3.98 -4.16
N LYS A 28 11.39 -4.67 -4.43
CA LYS A 28 12.38 -4.26 -5.42
C LYS A 28 12.96 -5.51 -6.07
N GLU A 29 12.82 -5.62 -7.39
CA GLU A 29 13.42 -6.70 -8.20
C GLU A 29 13.16 -8.11 -7.62
N GLY A 30 11.92 -8.38 -7.20
CA GLY A 30 11.51 -9.68 -6.65
C GLY A 30 11.81 -9.89 -5.17
N TYR A 31 12.43 -8.93 -4.48
CA TYR A 31 12.70 -8.99 -3.04
C TYR A 31 11.66 -8.21 -2.24
N ILE A 32 11.11 -8.85 -1.20
CA ILE A 32 10.32 -8.19 -0.16
C ILE A 32 11.29 -7.70 0.92
N LEU A 33 11.54 -6.40 0.96
CA LEU A 33 12.45 -5.76 1.91
C LEU A 33 11.72 -5.45 3.22
N ARG A 34 12.48 -5.10 4.27
CA ARG A 34 11.88 -4.59 5.51
C ARG A 34 11.15 -3.28 5.23
N VAL A 35 10.03 -3.05 5.93
CA VAL A 35 9.33 -1.76 5.89
C VAL A 35 10.29 -0.63 6.26
N SER A 36 10.31 0.43 5.46
CA SER A 36 11.19 1.59 5.68
C SER A 36 10.80 2.35 6.95
N ASN A 37 11.79 2.63 7.82
CA ASN A 37 11.56 3.39 9.04
C ASN A 37 11.14 4.84 8.77
N ASP A 38 11.61 5.41 7.67
CA ASP A 38 11.30 6.78 7.25
C ASP A 38 9.86 6.86 6.76
N LEU A 39 9.43 5.89 5.95
CA LEU A 39 8.02 5.76 5.53
C LEU A 39 7.07 5.59 6.73
N LEU A 40 7.49 4.84 7.75
CA LEU A 40 6.74 4.73 9.01
C LEU A 40 6.75 6.04 9.81
N ALA A 41 7.83 6.84 9.73
CA ALA A 41 7.92 8.13 10.41
C ALA A 41 6.97 9.15 9.80
N ILE A 42 6.92 9.25 8.47
CA ILE A 42 5.99 10.12 7.74
C ILE A 42 4.55 9.74 8.08
N MET A 43 4.24 8.43 8.09
CA MET A 43 2.89 7.97 8.46
C MET A 43 2.52 8.41 9.88
N ARG A 44 3.42 8.26 10.86
CA ARG A 44 3.19 8.74 12.23
C ARG A 44 2.97 10.26 12.29
N GLN A 45 3.78 11.03 11.57
CA GLN A 45 3.71 12.49 11.57
C GLN A 45 2.37 13.00 11.04
N ILE A 46 1.90 12.47 9.91
CA ILE A 46 0.67 12.99 9.27
C ILE A 46 -0.62 12.47 9.94
N THR A 47 -0.57 11.29 10.55
CA THR A 47 -1.76 10.64 11.14
C THR A 47 -1.89 10.90 12.64
N GLY A 48 -0.78 11.20 13.33
CA GLY A 48 -0.74 11.25 14.79
C GLY A 48 -1.02 9.91 15.47
N ARG A 49 -0.89 8.78 14.74
CA ARG A 49 -1.24 7.43 15.22
C ARG A 49 -0.09 6.45 14.97
N PRO A 50 -0.07 5.28 15.64
CA PRO A 50 0.84 4.19 15.29
C PRO A 50 0.70 3.83 13.80
N PRO A 51 1.82 3.59 13.09
CA PRO A 51 1.76 3.26 11.67
C PRO A 51 1.13 1.88 11.48
N VAL A 52 0.45 1.70 10.35
CA VAL A 52 -0.23 0.45 10.00
C VAL A 52 0.42 -0.12 8.76
N THR A 53 0.76 -1.40 8.81
CA THR A 53 1.39 -2.14 7.72
C THR A 53 0.63 -3.43 7.46
N PHE A 54 0.78 -3.99 6.27
CA PHE A 54 0.25 -5.32 5.95
C PHE A 54 1.37 -6.23 5.41
N PRO A 55 1.32 -7.54 5.71
CA PRO A 55 2.29 -8.49 5.16
C PRO A 55 2.08 -8.69 3.65
N LEU A 56 3.14 -9.14 2.98
CA LEU A 56 3.08 -9.63 1.60
C LEU A 56 3.48 -11.10 1.57
N ALA A 57 2.78 -11.87 0.75
CA ALA A 57 3.20 -13.19 0.31
C ALA A 57 4.02 -13.07 -0.99
N THR A 58 4.84 -14.08 -1.28
CA THR A 58 5.59 -14.13 -2.56
C THR A 58 4.65 -14.11 -3.77
N ALA A 59 3.43 -14.64 -3.65
CA ALA A 59 2.43 -14.60 -4.72
C ALA A 59 2.06 -13.15 -5.11
N ASP A 60 1.94 -12.23 -4.14
CA ASP A 60 1.49 -10.86 -4.37
C ASP A 60 2.40 -10.05 -5.33
N ILE A 61 3.66 -10.47 -5.47
CA ILE A 61 4.67 -9.83 -6.31
C ILE A 61 4.89 -10.57 -7.63
N THR A 62 3.98 -11.47 -7.99
CA THR A 62 3.99 -12.17 -9.28
C THR A 62 2.96 -11.56 -10.24
N PRO A 63 3.14 -11.68 -11.57
CA PRO A 63 2.19 -11.13 -12.54
C PRO A 63 0.78 -11.71 -12.38
N TYR A 64 -0.23 -10.87 -12.59
CA TYR A 64 -1.62 -11.30 -12.68
C TYR A 64 -1.87 -12.28 -13.82
N GLY A 65 -2.96 -13.03 -13.70
CA GLY A 65 -3.35 -14.05 -14.68
C GLY A 65 -2.58 -15.37 -14.55
N ASN A 66 -1.77 -15.53 -13.49
CA ASN A 66 -1.03 -16.76 -13.21
C ASN A 66 -1.81 -17.78 -12.37
N GLY A 67 -3.06 -17.49 -12.02
CA GLY A 67 -3.92 -18.39 -11.24
C GLY A 67 -3.58 -18.49 -9.75
N LEU A 68 -2.70 -17.63 -9.24
CA LEU A 68 -2.44 -17.50 -7.80
C LEU A 68 -3.38 -16.48 -7.17
N ASP A 69 -3.63 -16.64 -5.86
CA ASP A 69 -4.34 -15.64 -5.08
C ASP A 69 -3.38 -14.51 -4.68
N HIS A 70 -3.84 -13.28 -4.90
CA HIS A 70 -3.14 -12.04 -4.55
C HIS A 70 -4.02 -11.25 -3.60
N ILE A 71 -3.41 -10.46 -2.71
CA ILE A 71 -4.15 -9.54 -1.83
C ILE A 71 -5.08 -8.60 -2.62
N ASN A 72 -4.56 -8.07 -3.73
CA ASN A 72 -5.22 -7.33 -4.82
C ASN A 72 -4.14 -6.84 -5.80
N SER A 73 -4.45 -5.84 -6.64
CA SER A 73 -3.58 -5.36 -7.71
C SER A 73 -2.48 -4.41 -7.22
N ILE A 74 -2.45 -4.09 -5.93
CA ILE A 74 -1.59 -3.04 -5.38
C ILE A 74 -0.11 -3.27 -5.65
N MET A 75 0.34 -4.52 -5.72
CA MET A 75 1.76 -4.85 -5.96
C MET A 75 2.08 -5.17 -7.43
N GLN A 76 1.11 -5.12 -8.35
CA GLN A 76 1.35 -5.38 -9.77
C GLN A 76 2.41 -4.48 -10.42
N PRO A 77 2.55 -3.18 -10.06
CA PRO A 77 3.64 -2.37 -10.57
C PRO A 77 5.03 -2.97 -10.33
N SER A 78 5.23 -3.72 -9.23
CA SER A 78 6.53 -4.36 -8.92
C SER A 78 6.97 -5.43 -9.93
N THR A 79 6.04 -5.88 -10.78
CA THR A 79 6.31 -6.83 -11.87
C THR A 79 6.67 -6.15 -13.20
N ALA A 80 6.47 -4.83 -13.27
CA ALA A 80 6.56 -4.05 -14.51
C ALA A 80 7.57 -2.89 -14.42
N THR A 81 8.19 -2.68 -13.26
CA THR A 81 9.23 -1.66 -13.07
C THR A 81 10.41 -2.23 -12.29
N ASP A 82 11.60 -1.70 -12.57
CA ASP A 82 12.76 -1.92 -11.72
C ASP A 82 12.72 -1.00 -10.50
N SER A 83 11.95 0.09 -10.47
CA SER A 83 11.88 0.98 -9.30
C SER A 83 11.35 0.29 -8.03
N PRO A 84 11.78 0.70 -6.83
CA PRO A 84 11.19 0.22 -5.58
C PRO A 84 9.70 0.59 -5.53
N VAL A 85 8.86 -0.38 -5.16
CA VAL A 85 7.40 -0.23 -5.07
C VAL A 85 6.94 -0.41 -3.64
N VAL A 86 6.07 0.49 -3.17
CA VAL A 86 5.37 0.39 -1.89
C VAL A 86 3.88 0.50 -2.14
N GLY A 87 3.12 -0.49 -1.68
CA GLY A 87 1.67 -0.44 -1.69
C GLY A 87 1.15 0.51 -0.60
N VAL A 88 0.23 1.40 -0.96
CA VAL A 88 -0.52 2.28 -0.05
C VAL A 88 -1.99 1.87 -0.12
N ALA A 89 -2.38 0.98 0.77
CA ALA A 89 -3.70 0.38 0.82
C ALA A 89 -4.68 1.29 1.55
N THR A 90 -5.77 1.72 0.92
CA THR A 90 -6.92 2.25 1.68
C THR A 90 -7.74 1.09 2.23
N THR A 91 -8.02 1.11 3.53
CA THR A 91 -8.53 -0.03 4.29
C THR A 91 -9.86 0.29 4.97
N SER A 92 -10.55 -0.74 5.46
CA SER A 92 -11.74 -0.61 6.30
C SER A 92 -11.58 -1.49 7.54
N GLY A 93 -12.21 -1.12 8.64
CA GLY A 93 -12.24 -1.90 9.88
C GLY A 93 -13.11 -3.16 9.79
N ALA A 94 -13.85 -3.34 8.69
CA ALA A 94 -14.62 -4.53 8.39
C ALA A 94 -14.36 -4.98 6.95
N VAL A 95 -14.52 -6.28 6.69
CA VAL A 95 -14.48 -6.82 5.34
C VAL A 95 -15.71 -6.31 4.59
N ILE A 96 -15.47 -5.44 3.62
CA ILE A 96 -16.49 -4.91 2.73
C ILE A 96 -16.06 -5.11 1.29
N PRO A 97 -17.00 -5.14 0.33
CA PRO A 97 -16.64 -5.17 -1.08
C PRO A 97 -15.62 -4.07 -1.38
N GLY A 98 -14.45 -4.46 -1.90
CA GLY A 98 -13.38 -3.53 -2.29
C GLY A 98 -13.79 -2.70 -3.52
N ILE A 99 -13.14 -2.91 -4.66
CA ILE A 99 -13.51 -2.21 -5.90
C ILE A 99 -14.92 -2.55 -6.40
N GLY A 100 -15.52 -3.64 -5.92
CA GLY A 100 -16.84 -4.11 -6.36
C GLY A 100 -18.00 -3.12 -6.16
N THR A 101 -17.89 -2.17 -5.22
CA THR A 101 -18.87 -1.08 -5.05
C THR A 101 -18.32 0.29 -5.43
N GLY A 102 -16.99 0.42 -5.57
CA GLY A 102 -16.30 1.71 -5.75
C GLY A 102 -16.36 2.65 -4.54
N VAL A 103 -17.04 2.26 -3.45
CA VAL A 103 -17.24 3.12 -2.28
C VAL A 103 -15.94 3.27 -1.51
N ASN A 104 -15.58 4.53 -1.25
CA ASN A 104 -14.40 4.89 -0.48
C ASN A 104 -14.75 5.80 0.69
N ASP A 105 -14.05 5.59 1.81
CA ASP A 105 -14.08 6.54 2.92
C ASP A 105 -13.25 7.77 2.50
N PRO A 106 -13.85 8.97 2.42
CA PRO A 106 -13.13 10.18 2.01
C PRO A 106 -11.93 10.48 2.91
N LEU A 107 -12.00 10.17 4.21
CA LEU A 107 -10.91 10.42 5.14
C LEU A 107 -9.72 9.48 4.90
N ALA A 108 -9.98 8.21 4.57
CA ALA A 108 -8.94 7.27 4.17
C ALA A 108 -8.22 7.72 2.88
N LEU A 109 -8.99 8.17 1.87
CA LEU A 109 -8.43 8.69 0.62
C LEU A 109 -7.58 9.94 0.86
N GLU A 110 -8.09 10.89 1.63
CA GLU A 110 -7.38 12.13 1.96
C GLU A 110 -6.09 11.83 2.73
N SER A 111 -6.14 10.94 3.72
CA SER A 111 -4.96 10.55 4.51
C SER A 111 -3.90 9.86 3.65
N ALA A 112 -4.30 8.96 2.74
CA ALA A 112 -3.39 8.29 1.82
C ALA A 112 -2.80 9.27 0.78
N ALA A 113 -3.58 10.22 0.28
CA ALA A 113 -3.11 11.25 -0.64
C ALA A 113 -2.08 12.19 0.04
N ARG A 114 -2.40 12.63 1.26
CA ARG A 114 -1.48 13.42 2.10
C ARG A 114 -0.19 12.66 2.37
N TYR A 115 -0.29 11.36 2.65
CA TYR A 115 0.88 10.48 2.81
C TYR A 115 1.77 10.49 1.58
N CYS A 116 1.19 10.24 0.40
CA CYS A 116 1.95 10.23 -0.84
C CYS A 116 2.63 11.58 -1.12
N LEU A 117 1.96 12.69 -0.80
CA LEU A 117 2.52 14.03 -0.94
C LEU A 117 3.72 14.26 -0.02
N GLU A 118 3.63 13.90 1.26
CA GLU A 118 4.76 14.06 2.19
C GLU A 118 5.93 13.15 1.84
N VAL A 119 5.67 11.91 1.40
CA VAL A 119 6.73 11.04 0.86
C VAL A 119 7.39 11.67 -0.36
N ALA A 120 6.61 12.25 -1.27
CA ALA A 120 7.17 12.91 -2.45
C ALA A 120 8.01 14.15 -2.08
N LYS A 121 7.72 14.86 -0.99
CA LYS A 121 8.54 15.99 -0.51
C LYS A 121 9.85 15.53 0.12
N ASP A 122 9.82 14.44 0.90
CA ASP A 122 11.01 13.93 1.58
C ASP A 122 11.99 13.23 0.62
N TYR A 123 11.50 12.70 -0.49
CA TYR A 123 12.28 11.91 -1.46
C TYR A 123 12.40 12.54 -2.85
N GLY A 124 11.61 13.57 -3.14
CA GLY A 124 11.71 14.35 -4.37
C GLY A 124 12.75 15.45 -4.19
N ASP A 125 13.83 15.36 -4.95
CA ASP A 125 14.76 16.50 -5.16
C ASP A 125 14.07 17.62 -5.97
#